data_AF-A0A1I6TWS2-F1
#
_entry.id   AF-A0A1I6TWS2-F1
#
_cell.length_a   1.000
_cell.length_b   1.000
_cell.length_c   1.000
_cell.angle_alpha   90.00
_cell.angle_beta   90.00
_cell.angle_gamma   90.00
#
_symmetry.space_group_name_H-M   'P 1'
#
loop_
_entity.id
_entity.type
_entity.pdbx_description
1 polymer ?
#
loop_
_entity_poly.entity_id
_entity_poly.type
_entity_poly.pdbx_seq_one_letter_code
_entity_poly.pdbx_strand_id
1 'polypeptide(L)'
;MTDTKITAKYVLASAGAVLFTWLIHEFTHWVTSEALGYEAIMTLNTVSPLTGQEQTDWHKIYISASGPLITILQALIVFMFLLKKGWNKLVYPLLFTPLYMRVMAGFFNFIKPNDEGRVSDFFGLGLFTLSIIVSAILFFLVYRISKKHQLNWKFNILTLLVVIFFSSILIMADQFLGIRIL
;
A
#
# COMPACT_ATOMS: atom_id res chain seq x y z
N MET A 1 -28.76 9.50 4.86
CA MET A 1 -27.46 9.45 5.55
C MET A 1 -26.64 8.32 4.98
N THR A 2 -25.35 8.55 4.74
CA THR A 2 -24.41 7.55 4.23
C THR A 2 -24.24 6.41 5.24
N ASP A 3 -24.39 5.15 4.82
CA ASP A 3 -24.18 3.99 5.71
C ASP A 3 -22.70 3.89 6.09
N THR A 4 -22.43 4.16 7.37
CA THR A 4 -21.10 4.12 8.00
C THR A 4 -21.07 3.14 9.18
N LYS A 5 -22.05 2.23 9.29
CA LYS A 5 -22.03 1.20 10.31
C LYS A 5 -20.98 0.14 9.97
N ILE A 6 -20.07 -0.07 10.91
CA ILE A 6 -19.06 -1.14 10.84
C ILE A 6 -19.74 -2.45 11.21
N THR A 7 -19.90 -3.31 10.20
CA THR A 7 -20.49 -4.64 10.33
C THR A 7 -19.41 -5.70 10.12
N ALA A 8 -19.68 -6.95 10.48
CA ALA A 8 -18.76 -8.07 10.16
C ALA A 8 -18.39 -8.10 8.66
N LYS A 9 -19.36 -7.83 7.77
CA LYS A 9 -19.12 -7.72 6.32
C LYS A 9 -18.11 -6.62 5.97
N TYR A 10 -18.16 -5.47 6.66
CA TYR A 10 -17.19 -4.40 6.45
C TYR A 10 -15.80 -4.80 6.96
N VAL A 11 -15.72 -5.43 8.14
CA VAL A 11 -14.45 -5.92 8.69
C VAL A 11 -13.79 -6.93 7.76
N LEU A 12 -14.56 -7.87 7.20
CA LEU A 12 -14.08 -8.82 6.20
C LEU A 12 -13.64 -8.13 4.90
N ALA A 13 -14.39 -7.13 4.43
CA ALA A 13 -14.00 -6.35 3.25
C ALA A 13 -12.69 -5.58 3.49
N SER A 14 -12.48 -5.03 4.70
CA SER A 14 -11.23 -4.37 5.08
C SER A 14 -10.07 -5.35 5.16
N ALA A 15 -10.27 -6.54 5.72
CA ALA A 15 -9.25 -7.60 5.72
C ALA A 15 -8.84 -7.97 4.29
N GLY A 16 -9.82 -8.17 3.41
CA GLY A 16 -9.60 -8.43 1.99
C GLY A 16 -8.86 -7.28 1.30
N ALA A 17 -9.19 -6.03 1.62
CA ALA A 17 -8.52 -4.86 1.08
C ALA A 17 -7.05 -4.75 1.53
N VAL A 18 -6.76 -5.07 2.80
CA VAL A 18 -5.37 -5.15 3.32
C VAL A 18 -4.60 -6.19 2.55
N LEU A 19 -5.08 -7.44 2.51
CA LEU A 19 -4.40 -8.53 1.82
C LEU A 19 -4.19 -8.20 0.34
N PHE A 20 -5.23 -7.71 -0.35
CA PHE A 20 -5.15 -7.36 -1.76
C PHE A 20 -4.12 -6.26 -2.03
N THR A 21 -4.12 -5.19 -1.22
CA THR A 21 -3.20 -4.04 -1.42
C THR A 21 -1.75 -4.45 -1.18
N TRP A 22 -1.47 -5.27 -0.16
CA TRP A 22 -0.13 -5.78 0.08
C TRP A 22 0.33 -6.72 -1.04
N LEU A 23 -0.51 -7.69 -1.40
CA LEU A 23 -0.17 -8.66 -2.45
C LEU A 23 0.08 -8.00 -3.80
N ILE A 24 -0.77 -7.06 -4.24
CA ILE A 24 -0.56 -6.40 -5.54
C ILE A 24 0.71 -5.54 -5.54
N HIS A 25 1.03 -4.91 -4.39
CA HIS A 25 2.25 -4.12 -4.22
C HIS A 25 3.50 -4.99 -4.35
N GLU A 26 3.60 -6.05 -3.54
CA GLU A 26 4.75 -6.97 -3.59
C GLU A 26 4.79 -7.75 -4.91
N PHE A 27 3.64 -8.15 -5.46
CA PHE A 27 3.59 -8.80 -6.77
C PHE A 27 4.15 -7.90 -7.88
N THR A 28 3.93 -6.58 -7.81
CA THR A 28 4.47 -5.67 -8.81
C THR A 28 5.99 -5.53 -8.68
N HIS A 29 6.53 -5.55 -7.45
CA HIS A 29 7.98 -5.65 -7.22
C HIS A 29 8.55 -6.92 -7.85
N TRP A 30 7.88 -8.06 -7.63
CA TRP A 30 8.29 -9.34 -8.18
C TRP A 30 8.25 -9.35 -9.72
N VAL A 31 7.12 -8.96 -10.33
CA VAL A 31 6.99 -8.88 -11.80
C VAL A 31 8.05 -7.97 -12.40
N THR A 32 8.31 -6.82 -11.77
CA THR A 32 9.34 -5.89 -12.26
C THR A 32 10.74 -6.50 -12.17
N SER A 33 11.03 -7.25 -11.11
CA SER A 33 12.30 -7.96 -10.96
C SER A 33 12.49 -9.02 -12.05
N GLU A 34 11.50 -9.88 -12.24
CA GLU A 34 11.51 -10.95 -13.25
C GLU A 34 11.61 -10.38 -14.68
N ALA A 35 10.86 -9.31 -14.97
CA ALA A 35 10.91 -8.64 -16.27
C ALA A 35 12.27 -8.01 -16.58
N LEU A 36 13.04 -7.65 -15.55
CA LEU A 36 14.41 -7.15 -15.67
C LEU A 36 15.48 -8.27 -15.71
N GLY A 37 15.04 -9.54 -15.67
CA GLY A 37 15.90 -10.71 -15.77
C GLY A 37 16.46 -11.22 -14.44
N TYR A 38 15.88 -10.81 -13.30
CA TYR A 38 16.28 -11.30 -11.99
C TYR A 38 15.24 -12.25 -11.42
N GLU A 39 15.69 -13.43 -11.04
CA GLU A 39 14.86 -14.40 -10.33
C GLU A 39 14.62 -13.90 -8.89
N ALA A 40 13.37 -13.68 -8.54
CA ALA A 40 12.95 -13.12 -7.28
C ALA A 40 12.05 -14.06 -6.50
N ILE A 41 12.21 -14.03 -5.18
CA ILE A 41 11.32 -14.66 -4.22
C ILE A 41 10.33 -13.61 -3.74
N MET A 42 9.05 -13.98 -3.70
CA MET A 42 8.00 -13.16 -3.12
C MET A 42 7.41 -13.84 -1.87
N THR A 43 7.35 -13.10 -0.77
CA THR A 43 6.58 -13.44 0.44
C THR A 43 5.33 -12.56 0.55
N LEU A 44 4.60 -12.59 1.66
CA LEU A 44 3.40 -11.75 1.84
C LEU A 44 3.74 -10.26 1.97
N ASN A 45 4.96 -9.92 2.39
CA ASN A 45 5.35 -8.55 2.71
C ASN A 45 6.75 -8.17 2.20
N THR A 46 7.41 -9.01 1.41
CA THR A 46 8.74 -8.68 0.87
C THR A 46 9.00 -9.41 -0.44
N VAL A 47 9.67 -8.71 -1.36
CA VAL A 47 10.36 -9.31 -2.52
C VAL A 47 11.87 -9.17 -2.37
N SER A 48 12.59 -10.25 -2.63
CA SER A 48 14.06 -10.28 -2.64
C SER A 48 14.60 -11.07 -3.84
N PRO A 49 15.73 -10.66 -4.43
CA PRO A 49 16.39 -11.46 -5.45
C PRO A 49 16.95 -12.75 -4.85
N LEU A 50 17.07 -13.80 -5.67
CA LEU A 50 17.79 -15.01 -5.30
C LEU A 50 19.27 -14.71 -4.99
N THR A 51 19.84 -15.48 -4.08
CA THR A 51 21.21 -15.31 -3.62
C THR A 51 22.19 -15.35 -4.81
N GLY A 52 23.06 -14.34 -4.91
CA GLY A 52 24.08 -14.24 -5.96
C GLY A 52 23.68 -13.40 -7.16
N GLN A 53 22.46 -12.87 -7.23
CA GLN A 53 22.05 -11.94 -8.29
C GLN A 53 22.31 -10.48 -7.88
N GLU A 54 23.31 -9.87 -8.49
CA GLU A 54 23.58 -8.44 -8.30
C GLU A 54 22.73 -7.59 -9.24
N GLN A 55 21.84 -6.79 -8.66
CA GLN A 55 21.03 -5.83 -9.39
C GLN A 55 21.82 -4.54 -9.63
N THR A 56 21.75 -4.01 -10.85
CA THR A 56 22.21 -2.64 -11.12
C THR A 56 21.41 -1.64 -10.30
N ASP A 57 21.99 -0.48 -9.99
CA ASP A 57 21.30 0.52 -9.17
C ASP A 57 20.01 1.02 -9.82
N TRP A 58 20.01 1.25 -11.13
CA TRP A 58 18.80 1.60 -11.88
C TRP A 58 17.70 0.55 -11.77
N HIS A 59 18.04 -0.74 -11.82
CA HIS A 59 17.04 -1.81 -11.71
C HIS A 59 16.46 -1.86 -10.28
N LYS A 60 17.27 -1.65 -9.24
CA LYS A 60 16.78 -1.52 -7.86
C LYS A 60 15.78 -0.38 -7.72
N ILE A 61 16.01 0.74 -8.40
CA ILE A 61 15.10 1.90 -8.39
C ILE A 61 13.81 1.61 -9.14
N TYR A 62 13.86 0.96 -10.30
CA TYR A 62 12.65 0.57 -11.02
C TYR A 62 11.78 -0.40 -10.24
N ILE A 63 12.39 -1.42 -9.64
CA ILE A 63 11.71 -2.34 -8.74
C ILE A 63 11.11 -1.54 -7.59
N SER A 64 11.92 -0.79 -6.83
CA SER A 64 11.44 0.00 -5.67
C SER A 64 10.31 0.97 -6.02
N ALA A 65 10.30 1.59 -7.20
CA ALA A 65 9.24 2.50 -7.63
C ALA A 65 7.94 1.77 -8.02
N SER A 66 8.02 0.52 -8.45
CA SER A 66 6.89 -0.23 -9.01
C SER A 66 5.76 -0.46 -8.00
N GLY A 67 6.09 -0.80 -6.75
CA GLY A 67 5.13 -0.94 -5.65
C GLY A 67 4.34 0.35 -5.34
N PRO A 68 4.99 1.48 -5.02
CA PRO A 68 4.32 2.77 -4.87
C PRO A 68 3.45 3.16 -6.07
N LEU A 69 3.91 2.93 -7.30
CA LEU A 69 3.13 3.24 -8.50
C LEU A 69 1.83 2.43 -8.58
N ILE A 70 1.88 1.12 -8.33
CA ILE A 70 0.67 0.28 -8.40
C ILE A 70 -0.33 0.61 -7.28
N THR A 71 0.15 0.94 -6.08
CA THR A 71 -0.72 1.33 -4.95
C THR A 71 -1.41 2.68 -5.18
N ILE A 72 -0.72 3.64 -5.81
CA ILE A 72 -1.32 4.90 -6.26
C ILE A 72 -2.37 4.63 -7.35
N LEU A 73 -2.06 3.78 -8.33
CA LEU A 73 -2.99 3.42 -9.39
C LEU A 73 -4.24 2.75 -8.85
N GLN A 74 -4.10 1.78 -7.93
CA GLN A 74 -5.21 1.16 -7.21
C GLN A 74 -6.09 2.23 -6.55
N ALA A 75 -5.48 3.13 -5.76
CA ALA A 75 -6.20 4.19 -5.08
C ALA A 75 -6.95 5.10 -6.06
N LEU A 76 -6.35 5.47 -7.18
CA LEU A 76 -6.99 6.28 -8.22
C LEU A 76 -8.19 5.57 -8.86
N ILE A 77 -8.08 4.27 -9.16
CA ILE A 77 -9.18 3.48 -9.72
C ILE A 77 -10.35 3.44 -8.73
N VAL A 78 -10.08 3.14 -7.47
CA VAL A 78 -11.11 3.07 -6.42
C VAL A 78 -11.73 4.44 -6.16
N PHE A 79 -10.91 5.50 -6.15
CA PHE A 79 -11.35 6.87 -6.02
C PHE A 79 -12.32 7.25 -7.15
N MET A 80 -11.96 6.98 -8.41
CA MET A 80 -12.83 7.21 -9.56
C MET A 80 -14.14 6.43 -9.46
N PHE A 81 -14.09 5.18 -8.98
CA PHE A 81 -15.28 4.36 -8.76
C PHE A 81 -16.22 5.02 -7.73
N LEU A 82 -15.71 5.38 -6.55
CA LEU A 82 -16.49 6.01 -5.47
C LEU A 82 -16.98 7.43 -5.83
N LEU A 83 -16.29 8.10 -6.76
CA LEU A 83 -16.75 9.37 -7.32
C LEU A 83 -17.93 9.19 -8.29
N LYS A 84 -17.85 8.23 -9.23
CA LYS A 84 -18.79 8.08 -10.34
C LYS A 84 -20.00 7.20 -10.01
N LYS A 85 -19.80 6.09 -9.28
CA LYS A 85 -20.84 5.08 -9.00
C LYS A 85 -21.55 5.29 -7.67
N GLY A 86 -21.08 6.24 -6.85
CA GLY A 86 -21.66 6.56 -5.54
C GLY A 86 -20.98 5.83 -4.38
N TRP A 87 -21.55 6.00 -3.18
CA TRP A 87 -20.98 5.44 -1.96
C TRP A 87 -21.12 3.92 -1.92
N ASN A 88 -20.00 3.22 -1.75
CA ASN A 88 -19.98 1.82 -1.37
C ASN A 88 -18.97 1.64 -0.24
N LYS A 89 -19.48 1.43 0.99
CA LYS A 89 -18.62 1.26 2.16
C LYS A 89 -17.65 0.09 2.02
N LEU A 90 -18.01 -1.01 1.34
CA LEU A 90 -17.16 -2.19 1.23
C LEU A 90 -15.94 -1.95 0.32
N VAL A 91 -16.03 -0.95 -0.56
CA VAL A 91 -14.96 -0.57 -1.48
C VAL A 91 -14.04 0.49 -0.86
N TYR A 92 -14.53 1.26 0.11
CA TYR A 92 -13.76 2.31 0.76
C TYR A 92 -12.42 1.85 1.39
N PRO A 93 -12.32 0.66 2.03
CA PRO A 93 -11.04 0.15 2.51
C PRO A 93 -9.97 -0.02 1.43
N LEU A 94 -10.34 -0.28 0.16
CA LEU A 94 -9.38 -0.37 -0.95
C LEU A 94 -8.78 1.00 -1.34
N LEU A 95 -9.41 2.10 -0.93
CA LEU A 95 -8.87 3.46 -1.05
C LEU A 95 -8.08 3.86 0.21
N PHE A 96 -8.56 3.46 1.39
CA PHE A 96 -7.95 3.83 2.66
C PHE A 96 -6.64 3.07 2.93
N THR A 97 -6.57 1.80 2.54
CA THR A 97 -5.42 0.93 2.81
C THR A 97 -4.12 1.44 2.15
N PRO A 98 -4.11 1.85 0.85
CA PRO A 98 -2.92 2.46 0.26
C PRO A 98 -2.40 3.68 1.05
N LEU A 99 -3.29 4.57 1.51
CA LEU A 99 -2.89 5.71 2.33
C LEU A 99 -2.16 5.25 3.60
N TYR A 100 -2.77 4.33 4.34
CA TYR A 100 -2.15 3.79 5.56
C TYR A 100 -0.79 3.15 5.27
N MET A 101 -0.73 2.26 4.27
CA MET A 101 0.48 1.53 3.91
C MET A 101 1.63 2.49 3.57
N ARG A 102 1.34 3.56 2.80
CA ARG A 102 2.36 4.55 2.40
C ARG A 102 2.78 5.49 3.50
N VAL A 103 1.84 5.94 4.33
CA VAL A 103 2.18 6.75 5.52
C VAL A 103 3.07 5.95 6.47
N MET A 104 2.72 4.70 6.75
CA MET A 104 3.55 3.83 7.60
C MET A 104 4.91 3.58 6.99
N ALA A 105 4.99 3.25 5.70
CA ALA A 105 6.27 3.05 5.02
C ALA A 105 7.15 4.32 5.09
N GLY A 106 6.54 5.51 4.94
CA GLY A 106 7.20 6.79 5.12
C GLY A 106 7.76 6.99 6.53
N PHE A 107 7.05 6.54 7.58
CA PHE A 107 7.59 6.53 8.95
C PHE A 107 8.73 5.51 9.12
N PHE A 108 8.69 4.36 8.44
CA PHE A 108 9.77 3.38 8.52
C PHE A 108 11.10 3.87 7.96
N ASN A 109 11.12 4.93 7.15
CA ASN A 109 12.35 5.60 6.70
C ASN A 109 13.27 6.05 7.84
N PHE A 110 12.75 6.33 9.05
CA PHE A 110 13.59 6.63 10.21
C PHE A 110 14.48 5.46 10.64
N ILE A 111 14.12 4.23 10.27
CA ILE A 111 14.83 2.99 10.63
C ILE A 111 15.58 2.44 9.41
N LYS A 112 14.87 2.30 8.28
CA LYS A 112 15.42 1.76 7.03
C LYS A 112 14.71 2.41 5.84
N PRO A 113 15.43 2.84 4.78
CA PRO A 113 14.81 3.35 3.58
C PRO A 113 13.77 2.38 3.01
N ASN A 114 12.54 2.85 2.91
CA ASN A 114 11.43 2.16 2.27
C ASN A 114 11.53 2.31 0.74
N ASP A 115 10.49 1.89 0.01
CA ASP A 115 10.42 2.01 -1.45
C ASP A 115 10.61 3.44 -1.95
N GLU A 116 9.77 4.37 -1.49
CA GLU A 116 9.87 5.77 -1.89
C GLU A 116 11.14 6.44 -1.39
N GLY A 117 11.64 6.06 -0.21
CA GLY A 117 12.85 6.58 0.40
C GLY A 117 14.09 6.19 -0.39
N ARG A 118 14.17 4.93 -0.83
CA ARG A 118 15.23 4.46 -1.74
C ARG A 118 15.24 5.23 -3.06
N VAL A 119 14.06 5.43 -3.65
CA VAL A 119 13.91 6.20 -4.90
C VAL A 119 14.31 7.67 -4.68
N SER A 120 13.80 8.29 -3.61
CA SER A 120 14.04 9.71 -3.31
C SER A 120 15.50 10.01 -3.01
N ASP A 121 16.17 9.11 -2.27
CA ASP A 121 17.59 9.23 -1.92
C ASP A 121 18.49 9.07 -3.16
N PHE A 122 18.17 8.11 -4.04
CA PHE A 122 18.89 7.92 -5.31
C PHE A 122 18.89 9.16 -6.21
N PHE A 123 17.78 9.90 -6.25
CA PHE A 123 17.69 11.16 -7.00
C PHE A 123 18.20 12.39 -6.25
N GLY A 124 18.72 12.24 -5.02
CA GLY A 124 19.19 13.36 -4.20
C GLY A 124 18.08 14.30 -3.71
N LEU A 125 16.83 13.83 -3.68
CA LEU A 125 15.66 14.60 -3.24
C LEU A 125 15.47 14.60 -1.72
N GLY A 126 16.24 13.78 -1.01
CA GLY A 126 16.15 13.55 0.44
C GLY A 126 15.18 12.42 0.79
N LEU A 127 15.48 11.69 1.86
CA LEU A 127 14.85 10.41 2.21
C LEU A 127 13.31 10.46 2.32
N PHE A 128 12.73 11.58 2.78
CA PHE A 128 11.30 11.68 3.07
C PHE A 128 10.47 12.32 1.95
N THR A 129 11.11 12.97 0.96
CA THR A 129 10.41 13.85 0.00
C THR A 129 9.35 13.10 -0.79
N LEU A 130 9.70 11.97 -1.42
CA LEU A 130 8.73 11.20 -2.18
C LEU A 130 7.65 10.56 -1.29
N SER A 131 8.02 10.08 -0.10
CA SER A 131 7.05 9.52 0.87
C SER A 131 5.99 10.54 1.29
N ILE A 132 6.39 11.80 1.51
CA ILE A 132 5.48 12.90 1.84
C ILE A 132 4.55 13.21 0.67
N ILE A 133 5.07 13.30 -0.55
CA ILE A 133 4.28 13.59 -1.75
C ILE A 133 3.24 12.50 -1.99
N VAL A 134 3.65 11.23 -1.98
CA VAL A 134 2.74 10.09 -2.18
C VAL A 134 1.67 10.05 -1.10
N SER A 135 2.05 10.22 0.17
CA SER A 135 1.10 10.24 1.29
C SER A 135 0.12 11.41 1.19
N ALA A 136 0.57 12.60 0.76
CA ALA A 136 -0.29 13.76 0.57
C ALA A 136 -1.30 13.56 -0.56
N ILE A 137 -0.89 12.96 -1.68
CA ILE A 137 -1.79 12.60 -2.80
C ILE A 137 -2.86 11.63 -2.31
N LEU A 138 -2.47 10.54 -1.66
CA LEU A 138 -3.41 9.53 -1.16
C LEU A 138 -4.35 10.09 -0.09
N PHE A 139 -3.82 10.96 0.79
CA PHE A 139 -4.62 11.65 1.80
C PHE A 139 -5.66 12.54 1.14
N PHE A 140 -5.29 13.29 0.10
CA PHE A 140 -6.23 14.11 -0.67
C PHE A 140 -7.36 13.27 -1.28
N LEU A 141 -7.06 12.09 -1.85
CA LEU A 141 -8.09 11.20 -2.41
C LEU A 141 -9.09 10.74 -1.32
N VAL A 142 -8.57 10.25 -0.19
CA VAL A 142 -9.38 9.81 0.97
C VAL A 142 -10.20 10.97 1.53
N TYR A 143 -9.60 12.15 1.68
CA TYR A 143 -10.25 13.36 2.18
C TYR A 143 -11.40 13.80 1.26
N ARG A 144 -11.19 13.80 -0.06
CA ARG A 144 -12.21 14.19 -1.04
C ARG A 144 -13.42 13.25 -1.00
N ILE A 145 -13.20 11.94 -0.89
CA ILE A 145 -14.29 10.95 -0.73
C ILE A 145 -14.98 11.12 0.63
N SER A 146 -14.21 11.31 1.71
CA SER A 146 -14.74 11.55 3.05
C SER A 146 -15.64 12.77 3.11
N LYS A 147 -15.24 13.89 2.48
CA LYS A 147 -16.04 15.11 2.39
C LYS A 147 -17.26 14.94 1.50
N LYS A 148 -17.12 14.33 0.30
CA LYS A 148 -18.22 14.12 -0.64
C LYS A 148 -19.36 13.30 -0.02
N HIS A 149 -19.02 12.23 0.68
CA HIS A 149 -19.99 11.31 1.27
C HIS A 149 -20.26 11.57 2.76
N GLN A 150 -19.78 12.70 3.29
CA GLN A 150 -19.99 13.14 4.68
C GLN A 150 -19.64 12.06 5.71
N LEU A 151 -18.50 11.39 5.52
CA LEU A 151 -18.05 10.33 6.42
C LEU A 151 -17.69 10.92 7.79
N ASN A 152 -18.18 10.29 8.86
CA ASN A 152 -17.86 10.69 10.22
C ASN A 152 -16.38 10.39 10.53
N TRP A 153 -15.70 11.27 11.25
CA TRP A 153 -14.33 11.04 11.73
C TRP A 153 -14.21 9.72 12.52
N LYS A 154 -15.24 9.34 13.29
CA LYS A 154 -15.29 8.05 14.02
C LYS A 154 -15.19 6.85 13.08
N PHE A 155 -15.82 6.94 11.90
CA PHE A 155 -15.76 5.87 10.90
C PHE A 155 -14.37 5.73 10.29
N ASN A 156 -13.69 6.85 10.02
CA ASN A 156 -12.31 6.84 9.52
C ASN A 156 -11.33 6.29 10.56
N ILE A 157 -11.48 6.64 11.84
CA ILE A 157 -10.65 6.08 12.92
C ILE A 157 -10.90 4.58 13.07
N LEU A 158 -12.15 4.14 13.07
CA LEU A 158 -12.43 2.71 13.20
C LEU A 158 -11.94 1.92 11.97
N THR A 159 -12.00 2.51 10.77
CA THR A 159 -11.38 1.94 9.57
C THR A 159 -9.87 1.83 9.73
N LEU A 160 -9.21 2.88 10.25
CA LEU A 160 -7.78 2.86 10.54
C LEU A 160 -7.43 1.75 11.53
N LEU A 161 -8.17 1.59 12.62
CA LEU A 161 -7.93 0.53 13.61
C LEU A 161 -8.06 -0.87 13.02
N VAL A 162 -9.08 -1.08 12.17
CA VAL A 162 -9.27 -2.36 11.47
C VAL A 162 -8.12 -2.64 10.49
N VAL A 163 -7.69 -1.63 9.73
CA VAL A 163 -6.56 -1.75 8.80
C VAL A 163 -5.26 -2.04 9.55
N ILE A 164 -4.98 -1.34 10.65
CA ILE A 164 -3.83 -1.60 11.53
C ILE A 164 -3.85 -3.04 12.04
N PHE A 165 -4.99 -3.50 12.55
CA PHE A 165 -5.10 -4.85 13.09
C PHE A 165 -4.77 -5.92 12.05
N PHE A 166 -5.34 -5.83 10.85
CA PHE A 166 -5.09 -6.82 9.80
C PHE A 166 -3.72 -6.68 9.16
N SER A 167 -3.18 -5.47 9.01
CA SER A 167 -1.82 -5.28 8.50
C SER A 167 -0.78 -5.83 9.48
N SER A 168 -0.99 -5.65 10.79
CA SER A 168 -0.13 -6.25 11.81
C SER A 168 -0.17 -7.78 11.74
N ILE A 169 -1.36 -8.39 11.59
CA ILE A 169 -1.46 -9.84 11.39
C ILE A 169 -0.69 -10.28 10.15
N LEU A 170 -0.88 -9.60 9.02
CA LEU A 170 -0.22 -9.94 7.76
C LEU A 170 1.31 -9.86 7.89
N ILE A 171 1.83 -8.74 8.42
CA ILE A 171 3.27 -8.52 8.58
C ILE A 171 3.86 -9.53 9.57
N MET A 172 3.21 -9.77 10.71
CA MET A 172 3.69 -10.74 11.70
C MET A 172 3.65 -12.17 11.14
N ALA A 173 2.57 -12.54 10.43
CA ALA A 173 2.47 -13.85 9.80
C ALA A 173 3.61 -14.07 8.80
N ASP A 174 3.95 -13.06 8.00
CA ASP A 174 5.10 -13.12 7.09
C ASP A 174 6.42 -13.31 7.83
N GLN A 175 6.64 -12.55 8.91
CA GLN A 175 7.87 -12.64 9.71
C GLN A 175 8.04 -14.00 10.42
N PHE A 176 6.96 -14.61 10.89
CA PHE A 176 7.01 -15.89 11.60
C PHE A 176 7.03 -17.10 10.66
N LEU A 177 6.28 -17.05 9.56
CA LEU A 177 6.09 -18.21 8.69
C LEU A 177 7.01 -18.18 7.47
N GLY A 178 7.45 -16.99 7.02
CA GLY A 178 8.33 -16.83 5.87
C GLY A 178 7.83 -17.52 4.60
N ILE A 179 6.51 -17.58 4.41
CA ILE A 179 5.90 -18.39 3.35
C ILE A 179 6.29 -17.79 2.01
N ARG A 180 7.07 -18.57 1.24
CA ARG A 180 7.35 -18.28 -0.16
C ARG A 180 6.09 -18.52 -0.98
N ILE A 181 5.61 -17.47 -1.64
CA ILE A 181 4.45 -17.51 -2.53
C ILE A 181 4.89 -17.84 -3.97
N LEU A 182 5.96 -17.18 -4.43
CA LEU A 182 6.59 -17.36 -5.75
C LEU A 182 8.13 -17.48 -5.59
#